data_AF-A0AAW9ITN9-F1
#
_entry.id   AF-A0AAW9ITN9-F1
#
_cell.length_a   1.000
_cell.length_b   1.000
_cell.length_c   1.000
_cell.angle_alpha   90.00
_cell.angle_beta   90.00
_cell.angle_gamma   90.00
#
_symmetry.space_group_name_H-M   'P 1'
#
loop_
_entity.id
_entity.type
_entity.pdbx_description
1 polymer ?
#
loop_
_entity_poly.entity_id
_entity_poly.type
_entity_poly.pdbx_seq_one_letter_code
_entity_poly.pdbx_strand_id
1 'polypeptide(L)'
;MESKVNEPIYKQIALDIAGRIYNNDIKVGQKIHGRSTLASSYNVSPETVRKAVKLLEDMKVVSSSKGSGVTIISKDNAYNFINRFHSIESVTSLKHDIESLMEEKKAIEKNIGEMIDKIVNYSNRLRYINPLTPIEIELPKDCTIIGKSVSESKFWQNTQATIVAIRRKGELIISPGPYLKFEKDDNLLVVGEEDILKKIEMFLNK
;
A
#
# COMPACT_ATOMS: atom_id res chain seq x y z
N MET A 1 -9.09 9.40 -13.94
CA MET A 1 -10.43 9.38 -14.57
C MET A 1 -10.50 8.08 -15.34
N GLU A 2 -10.71 6.98 -14.62
CA GLU A 2 -10.71 5.63 -15.22
C GLU A 2 -12.00 5.41 -15.99
N SER A 3 -11.83 5.09 -17.26
CA SER A 3 -12.89 4.76 -18.19
C SER A 3 -13.68 3.57 -17.66
N LYS A 4 -14.94 3.81 -17.22
CA LYS A 4 -15.96 2.76 -17.13
C LYS A 4 -15.93 1.98 -18.45
N VAL A 5 -15.38 0.76 -18.42
CA VAL A 5 -15.45 -0.17 -19.54
C VAL A 5 -16.92 -0.49 -19.70
N ASN A 6 -17.58 0.22 -20.63
CA ASN A 6 -19.01 0.09 -20.84
C ASN A 6 -19.26 -1.32 -21.38
N GLU A 7 -19.75 -2.20 -20.51
CA GLU A 7 -19.92 -3.60 -20.83
C GLU A 7 -20.86 -3.73 -22.05
N PRO A 8 -20.53 -4.59 -23.04
CA PRO A 8 -21.36 -4.70 -24.23
C PRO A 8 -22.81 -5.05 -23.86
N ILE A 9 -23.77 -4.29 -24.39
CA ILE A 9 -25.21 -4.39 -24.04
C ILE A 9 -25.76 -5.83 -24.14
N TYR A 10 -25.27 -6.63 -25.08
CA TYR A 10 -25.71 -8.03 -25.21
C TYR A 10 -25.30 -8.92 -24.02
N LYS A 11 -24.20 -8.61 -23.32
CA LYS A 11 -23.78 -9.33 -22.11
C LYS A 11 -24.70 -9.02 -20.93
N GLN A 12 -25.06 -7.75 -20.76
CA GLN A 12 -26.00 -7.32 -19.72
C GLN A 12 -27.36 -8.00 -19.88
N ILE A 13 -27.87 -8.07 -21.13
CA ILE A 13 -29.12 -8.81 -21.42
C ILE A 13 -28.99 -10.30 -21.10
N ALA A 14 -27.85 -10.91 -21.42
CA ALA A 14 -27.63 -12.33 -21.13
C ALA A 14 -27.57 -12.60 -19.62
N LEU A 15 -26.90 -11.73 -18.84
CA LEU A 15 -26.84 -11.78 -17.38
C LEU A 15 -28.22 -11.60 -16.75
N ASP A 16 -29.02 -10.64 -17.21
CA ASP A 16 -30.38 -10.41 -16.72
C ASP A 16 -31.28 -11.63 -16.95
N ILE A 17 -31.26 -12.20 -18.17
CA ILE A 17 -32.01 -13.41 -18.48
C ILE A 17 -31.55 -14.59 -17.60
N ALA A 18 -30.24 -14.78 -17.42
CA ALA A 18 -29.72 -15.83 -16.54
C ALA A 18 -30.15 -15.63 -15.08
N GLY A 19 -30.13 -14.39 -14.58
CA GLY A 19 -30.58 -14.01 -13.24
C GLY A 19 -32.05 -14.34 -13.02
N ARG A 20 -32.93 -14.02 -13.97
CA ARG A 20 -34.35 -14.35 -13.93
C ARG A 20 -34.61 -15.86 -13.92
N ILE A 21 -33.78 -16.65 -14.62
CA ILE A 21 -33.84 -18.12 -14.57
C ILE A 21 -33.41 -18.62 -13.18
N TYR A 22 -32.33 -18.07 -12.62
CA TYR A 22 -31.81 -18.44 -11.31
C TYR A 22 -32.80 -18.11 -10.17
N ASN A 23 -33.45 -16.95 -10.23
CA ASN A 23 -34.43 -16.49 -9.25
C ASN A 23 -35.80 -17.20 -9.35
N ASN A 24 -35.95 -18.17 -10.27
CA ASN A 24 -37.21 -18.87 -10.58
C ASN A 24 -38.33 -17.97 -11.15
N ASP A 25 -38.01 -16.76 -11.64
CA ASP A 25 -38.99 -15.93 -12.37
C ASP A 25 -39.42 -16.59 -13.69
N ILE A 26 -38.52 -17.41 -14.25
CA ILE A 26 -38.77 -18.21 -15.44
C ILE A 26 -38.33 -19.65 -15.19
N LYS A 27 -39.24 -20.61 -15.36
CA LYS A 27 -38.99 -22.01 -14.99
C LYS A 27 -38.28 -22.78 -16.11
N VAL A 28 -37.50 -23.78 -15.73
CA VAL A 28 -36.90 -24.73 -16.68
C VAL A 28 -38.01 -25.41 -17.49
N GLY A 29 -37.81 -25.52 -18.81
CA GLY A 29 -38.82 -26.02 -19.76
C GLY A 29 -39.85 -24.99 -20.22
N GLN A 30 -39.91 -23.81 -19.57
CA GLN A 30 -40.74 -22.71 -20.04
C GLN A 30 -40.13 -22.07 -21.29
N LYS A 31 -41.00 -21.62 -22.20
CA LYS A 31 -40.62 -20.84 -23.37
C LYS A 31 -40.71 -19.36 -23.05
N ILE A 32 -39.66 -18.62 -23.37
CA ILE A 32 -39.68 -17.16 -23.35
C ILE A 32 -40.07 -16.62 -24.73
N HIS A 33 -40.49 -15.36 -24.74
CA HIS A 33 -40.90 -14.68 -25.96
C HIS A 33 -39.80 -14.70 -27.03
N GLY A 34 -40.20 -14.66 -28.30
CA GLY A 34 -39.29 -14.70 -29.44
C GLY A 34 -38.34 -13.50 -29.49
N ARG A 35 -37.34 -13.59 -30.36
CA ARG A 35 -36.25 -12.60 -30.51
C ARG A 35 -36.77 -11.16 -30.70
N SER A 36 -37.87 -10.97 -31.43
CA SER A 36 -38.46 -9.65 -31.67
C SER A 36 -39.11 -9.04 -30.43
N THR A 37 -39.81 -9.86 -29.63
CA THR A 37 -40.47 -9.37 -28.40
C THR A 37 -39.44 -8.99 -27.34
N LEU A 38 -38.40 -9.81 -27.17
CA LEU A 38 -37.28 -9.48 -26.26
C LEU A 38 -36.56 -8.21 -26.72
N ALA A 39 -36.39 -8.00 -28.02
CA ALA A 39 -35.78 -6.79 -28.56
C ALA A 39 -36.57 -5.54 -28.18
N SER A 40 -37.90 -5.60 -28.28
CA SER A 40 -38.79 -4.51 -27.83
C SER A 40 -38.74 -4.31 -26.31
N SER A 41 -38.74 -5.38 -25.51
CA SER A 41 -38.71 -5.28 -24.04
C SER A 41 -37.42 -4.64 -23.52
N TYR A 42 -36.28 -4.97 -24.12
CA TYR A 42 -34.97 -4.42 -23.74
C TYR A 42 -34.61 -3.13 -24.51
N ASN A 43 -35.50 -2.65 -25.39
CA ASN A 43 -35.27 -1.50 -26.27
C ASN A 43 -33.93 -1.55 -27.04
N VAL A 44 -33.62 -2.71 -27.62
CA VAL A 44 -32.39 -2.96 -28.38
C VAL A 44 -32.68 -3.54 -29.76
N SER A 45 -31.66 -3.55 -30.63
CA SER A 45 -31.74 -4.25 -31.92
C SER A 45 -31.96 -5.76 -31.74
N PRO A 46 -32.78 -6.42 -32.58
CA PRO A 46 -32.92 -7.87 -32.62
C PRO A 46 -31.59 -8.64 -32.74
N GLU A 47 -30.58 -8.01 -33.35
CA GLU A 47 -29.25 -8.59 -33.51
C GLU A 47 -28.48 -8.63 -32.18
N THR A 48 -28.71 -7.66 -31.28
CA THR A 48 -28.13 -7.64 -29.93
C THR A 48 -28.74 -8.74 -29.07
N VAL A 49 -30.07 -8.95 -29.17
CA VAL A 49 -30.75 -10.07 -28.50
C VAL A 49 -30.28 -11.41 -29.06
N ARG A 50 -30.08 -11.50 -30.39
CA ARG A 50 -29.53 -12.70 -31.02
C ARG A 50 -28.16 -13.05 -30.44
N LYS A 51 -27.27 -12.08 -30.26
CA LYS A 51 -25.96 -12.26 -29.62
C LYS A 51 -26.08 -12.67 -28.15
N ALA A 52 -26.98 -12.05 -27.38
CA ALA A 52 -27.23 -12.39 -25.98
C ALA A 52 -27.75 -13.84 -25.81
N VAL A 53 -28.76 -14.21 -26.59
CA VAL A 53 -29.33 -15.57 -26.59
C VAL A 53 -28.30 -16.59 -27.06
N LYS A 54 -27.46 -16.24 -28.05
CA LYS A 54 -26.40 -17.13 -28.52
C LYS A 54 -25.38 -17.42 -27.42
N LEU A 55 -25.01 -16.40 -26.64
CA LEU A 55 -24.08 -16.54 -25.51
C LEU A 55 -24.62 -17.50 -24.43
N LEU A 56 -25.92 -17.43 -24.16
CA LEU A 56 -26.61 -18.34 -23.23
C LEU A 56 -26.74 -19.77 -23.81
N GLU A 57 -26.95 -19.88 -25.13
CA GLU A 57 -27.07 -21.16 -25.84
C GLU A 57 -25.73 -21.92 -25.86
N ASP A 58 -24.61 -21.22 -26.07
CA ASP A 58 -23.27 -21.83 -26.08
C ASP A 58 -22.91 -22.46 -24.73
N MET A 59 -23.45 -21.92 -23.62
CA MET A 59 -23.31 -22.46 -22.27
C MET A 59 -24.46 -23.41 -21.87
N LYS A 60 -25.32 -23.79 -22.83
CA LYS A 60 -26.47 -24.69 -22.64
C LYS A 60 -27.43 -24.23 -21.54
N VAL A 61 -27.57 -22.92 -21.35
CA VAL A 61 -28.56 -22.32 -20.45
C VAL A 61 -29.94 -22.33 -21.11
N VAL A 62 -29.97 -22.00 -22.40
CA VAL A 62 -31.18 -21.93 -23.23
C VAL A 62 -30.99 -22.65 -24.57
N SER A 63 -32.09 -23.04 -25.21
CA SER A 63 -32.11 -23.60 -26.57
C SER A 63 -32.97 -22.71 -27.46
N SER A 64 -32.48 -22.33 -28.65
CA SER A 64 -33.26 -21.60 -29.63
C SER A 64 -33.73 -22.51 -30.78
N SER A 65 -35.05 -22.55 -31.03
CA SER A 65 -35.64 -23.31 -32.14
C SER A 65 -36.26 -22.37 -33.17
N LYS A 66 -36.00 -22.58 -34.46
CA LYS A 66 -36.60 -21.79 -35.56
C LYS A 66 -38.13 -21.83 -35.44
N GLY A 67 -38.74 -20.66 -35.22
CA GLY A 67 -40.20 -20.49 -35.15
C GLY A 67 -40.86 -20.82 -33.81
N SER A 68 -40.16 -21.35 -32.80
CA SER A 68 -40.77 -21.77 -31.51
C SER A 68 -40.30 -20.98 -30.28
N GLY A 69 -39.44 -19.98 -30.45
CA GLY A 69 -38.92 -19.15 -29.37
C GLY A 69 -37.65 -19.71 -28.73
N VAL A 70 -37.40 -19.33 -27.47
CA VAL A 70 -36.24 -19.74 -26.69
C VAL A 70 -36.73 -20.52 -25.47
N THR A 71 -36.19 -21.72 -25.26
CA THR A 71 -36.58 -22.63 -24.16
C THR A 71 -35.47 -22.71 -23.14
N ILE A 72 -35.80 -22.66 -21.84
CA ILE A 72 -34.81 -22.78 -20.77
C ILE A 72 -34.47 -24.26 -20.55
N ILE A 73 -33.17 -24.59 -20.58
CA ILE A 73 -32.68 -25.96 -20.48
C ILE A 73 -32.31 -26.31 -19.03
N SER A 74 -31.56 -25.45 -18.35
CA SER A 74 -31.02 -25.75 -17.03
C SER A 74 -30.82 -24.50 -16.19
N LYS A 75 -31.28 -24.58 -14.95
CA LYS A 75 -31.06 -23.57 -13.91
C LYS A 75 -29.61 -23.59 -13.41
N ASP A 76 -29.01 -24.76 -13.28
CA ASP A 76 -27.62 -24.90 -12.83
C ASP A 76 -26.64 -24.28 -13.83
N ASN A 77 -26.92 -24.44 -15.13
CA ASN A 77 -26.14 -23.78 -16.18
C ASN A 77 -26.33 -22.26 -16.15
N ALA A 78 -27.52 -21.75 -15.79
CA ALA A 78 -27.74 -20.32 -15.59
C ALA A 78 -26.89 -19.79 -14.42
N TYR A 79 -26.82 -20.52 -13.31
CA TYR A 79 -25.96 -20.17 -12.18
C TYR A 79 -24.47 -20.16 -12.56
N ASN A 80 -24.01 -21.19 -13.28
CA ASN A 80 -22.64 -21.23 -13.79
C ASN A 80 -22.35 -20.10 -14.78
N PHE A 81 -23.35 -19.71 -15.58
CA PHE A 81 -23.26 -18.55 -16.46
C PHE A 81 -23.11 -17.26 -15.68
N ILE A 82 -23.98 -17.01 -14.70
CA ILE A 82 -23.88 -15.87 -13.78
C ILE A 82 -22.48 -15.85 -13.15
N ASN A 83 -22.01 -16.93 -12.54
CA ASN A 83 -20.68 -16.96 -11.90
C ASN A 83 -19.53 -16.71 -12.88
N ARG A 84 -19.61 -17.27 -14.09
CA ARG A 84 -18.56 -17.11 -15.10
C ARG A 84 -18.51 -15.69 -15.66
N PHE A 85 -19.65 -15.01 -15.77
CA PHE A 85 -19.76 -13.67 -16.35
C PHE A 85 -19.82 -12.53 -15.29
N HIS A 86 -20.16 -12.81 -14.02
CA HIS A 86 -20.01 -11.91 -12.86
C HIS A 86 -18.61 -11.99 -12.22
N SER A 87 -17.69 -12.79 -12.75
CA SER A 87 -16.30 -12.86 -12.30
C SER A 87 -15.50 -11.56 -12.52
N ILE A 88 -16.17 -10.46 -12.90
CA ILE A 88 -15.65 -9.09 -12.92
C ILE A 88 -16.28 -8.33 -11.73
N GLU A 89 -15.73 -8.53 -10.52
CA GLU A 89 -16.08 -7.88 -9.23
C GLU A 89 -17.14 -8.60 -8.35
N SER A 90 -16.77 -9.74 -7.77
CA SER A 90 -17.45 -10.23 -6.56
C SER A 90 -16.79 -9.64 -5.30
N VAL A 91 -17.55 -9.40 -4.23
CA VAL A 91 -16.97 -9.00 -2.92
C VAL A 91 -15.93 -10.03 -2.44
N THR A 92 -16.11 -11.30 -2.80
CA THR A 92 -15.17 -12.38 -2.50
C THR A 92 -13.84 -12.24 -3.26
N SER A 93 -13.85 -11.81 -4.53
CA SER A 93 -12.62 -11.55 -5.28
C SER A 93 -11.91 -10.32 -4.74
N LEU A 94 -12.65 -9.24 -4.43
CA LEU A 94 -12.06 -8.05 -3.79
C LEU A 94 -11.42 -8.39 -2.43
N LYS A 95 -12.04 -9.28 -1.64
CA LYS A 95 -11.47 -9.76 -0.38
C LYS A 95 -10.15 -10.50 -0.61
N HIS A 96 -10.09 -11.37 -1.61
CA HIS A 96 -8.87 -12.12 -1.94
C HIS A 96 -7.76 -11.20 -2.45
N ASP A 97 -8.10 -10.22 -3.29
CA ASP A 97 -7.16 -9.22 -3.78
C ASP A 97 -6.60 -8.38 -2.61
N ILE A 98 -7.45 -7.99 -1.65
CA ILE A 98 -7.00 -7.31 -0.43
C ILE A 98 -6.05 -8.20 0.39
N GLU A 99 -6.35 -9.48 0.55
CA GLU A 99 -5.47 -10.43 1.26
C GLU A 99 -4.09 -10.51 0.59
N SER A 100 -4.04 -10.63 -0.75
CA SER A 100 -2.79 -10.62 -1.52
C SER A 100 -2.01 -9.30 -1.37
N LEU A 101 -2.71 -8.15 -1.47
CA LEU A 101 -2.09 -6.82 -1.31
C LEU A 101 -1.54 -6.63 0.11
N MET A 102 -2.20 -7.17 1.13
CA MET A 102 -1.70 -7.14 2.50
C MET A 102 -0.42 -7.97 2.69
N GLU A 103 -0.32 -9.12 2.03
CA GLU A 103 0.90 -9.94 2.03
C GLU A 103 2.06 -9.24 1.32
N GLU A 104 1.82 -8.66 0.16
CA GLU A 104 2.81 -7.86 -0.56
C GLU A 104 3.29 -6.67 0.26
N LYS A 105 2.36 -5.93 0.89
CA LYS A 105 2.69 -4.82 1.79
C LYS A 105 3.63 -5.28 2.90
N LYS A 106 3.33 -6.40 3.55
CA LYS A 106 4.14 -6.95 4.64
C LYS A 106 5.54 -7.35 4.17
N ALA A 107 5.66 -7.91 2.97
CA ALA A 107 6.96 -8.22 2.37
C ALA A 107 7.78 -6.96 2.07
N ILE A 108 7.14 -5.90 1.56
CA ILE A 108 7.77 -4.60 1.32
C ILE A 108 8.25 -3.99 2.64
N GLU A 109 7.41 -3.95 3.69
CA GLU A 109 7.79 -3.44 5.01
C GLU A 109 9.00 -4.19 5.58
N LYS A 110 9.04 -5.52 5.45
CA LYS A 110 10.19 -6.33 5.85
C LYS A 110 11.46 -5.94 5.08
N ASN A 111 11.37 -5.82 3.76
CA ASN A 111 12.51 -5.46 2.92
C ASN A 111 13.04 -4.06 3.26
N ILE A 112 12.15 -3.10 3.55
CA ILE A 112 12.53 -1.75 4.01
C ILE A 112 13.32 -1.86 5.32
N GLY A 113 12.84 -2.65 6.28
CA GLY A 113 13.55 -2.90 7.55
C GLY A 113 14.96 -3.45 7.33
N GLU A 114 15.09 -4.48 6.49
CA GLU A 114 16.40 -5.06 6.15
C GLU A 114 17.34 -4.04 5.46
N MET A 115 16.79 -3.14 4.66
CA MET A 115 17.56 -2.08 4.00
C MET A 115 18.07 -1.05 5.02
N ILE A 116 17.22 -0.66 5.98
CA ILE A 116 17.58 0.23 7.09
C ILE A 116 18.70 -0.41 7.92
N ASP A 117 18.56 -1.69 8.27
CA ASP A 117 19.59 -2.43 9.01
C ASP A 117 20.92 -2.46 8.25
N LYS A 118 20.90 -2.62 6.93
CA LYS A 118 22.11 -2.52 6.09
C LYS A 118 22.72 -1.11 6.13
N ILE A 119 21.91 -0.05 6.08
CA ILE A 119 22.40 1.33 6.18
C ILE A 119 23.04 1.57 7.55
N VAL A 120 22.36 1.17 8.63
CA VAL A 120 22.89 1.26 9.99
C VAL A 120 24.20 0.49 10.09
N ASN A 121 24.25 -0.77 9.63
CA ASN A 121 25.46 -1.58 9.65
C ASN A 121 26.60 -0.97 8.80
N TYR A 122 26.30 -0.38 7.66
CA TYR A 122 27.29 0.34 6.84
C TYR A 122 27.81 1.58 7.56
N SER A 123 26.92 2.38 8.15
CA SER A 123 27.32 3.53 8.97
C SER A 123 28.18 3.12 10.16
N ASN A 124 27.83 2.00 10.81
CA ASN A 124 28.58 1.44 11.93
C ASN A 124 29.96 0.94 11.48
N ARG A 125 30.06 0.27 10.32
CA ARG A 125 31.33 -0.15 9.71
C ARG A 125 32.20 1.05 9.34
N LEU A 126 31.63 2.14 8.84
CA LEU A 126 32.37 3.39 8.61
C LEU A 126 32.91 3.98 9.91
N ARG A 127 32.20 3.85 11.05
CA ARG A 127 32.75 4.23 12.37
C ARG A 127 33.98 3.41 12.74
N TYR A 128 34.00 2.10 12.44
CA TYR A 128 35.17 1.25 12.66
C TYR A 128 36.35 1.56 11.72
N ILE A 129 36.08 2.05 10.50
CA ILE A 129 37.12 2.36 9.51
C ILE A 129 37.70 3.77 9.72
N ASN A 130 36.92 4.70 10.27
CA ASN A 130 37.39 6.05 10.53
C ASN A 130 36.90 6.61 11.89
N PRO A 131 37.65 6.38 12.98
CA PRO A 131 37.34 6.89 14.32
C PRO A 131 37.34 8.42 14.42
N LEU A 132 37.60 9.16 13.33
CA LEU A 132 37.57 10.61 13.27
C LEU A 132 36.27 11.20 12.68
N THR A 133 35.28 10.38 12.33
CA THR A 133 34.00 10.88 11.79
C THR A 133 33.16 11.48 12.93
N PRO A 134 32.93 12.80 12.99
CA PRO A 134 32.18 13.40 14.08
C PRO A 134 30.71 13.01 14.02
N ILE A 135 30.11 12.75 15.18
CA ILE A 135 28.66 12.60 15.34
C ILE A 135 28.07 13.94 15.79
N GLU A 136 26.89 14.27 15.28
CA GLU A 136 26.15 15.48 15.66
C GLU A 136 25.13 15.15 16.75
N ILE A 137 25.17 15.91 17.85
CA ILE A 137 24.30 15.73 19.01
C ILE A 137 23.66 17.07 19.34
N GLU A 138 22.33 17.12 19.34
CA GLU A 138 21.57 18.29 19.78
C GLU A 138 21.60 18.39 21.30
N LEU A 139 21.88 19.58 21.84
CA LEU A 139 21.81 19.80 23.28
C LEU A 139 20.35 19.84 23.76
N PRO A 140 19.96 19.02 24.75
CA PRO A 140 18.65 19.12 25.38
C PRO A 140 18.44 20.51 25.98
N LYS A 141 17.22 21.06 25.83
CA LYS A 141 16.87 22.43 26.24
C LYS A 141 17.11 22.74 27.72
N ASP A 142 17.10 21.71 28.57
CA ASP A 142 17.23 21.79 30.02
C ASP A 142 18.53 21.14 30.55
N CYS A 143 19.53 20.91 29.68
CA CYS A 143 20.77 20.28 30.12
C CYS A 143 21.61 21.21 31.02
N THR A 144 22.32 20.61 31.97
CA THR A 144 23.06 21.32 33.04
C THR A 144 24.33 22.03 32.60
N ILE A 145 24.67 21.97 31.30
CA ILE A 145 25.86 22.60 30.72
C ILE A 145 25.57 23.89 29.96
N ILE A 146 24.30 24.23 29.71
CA ILE A 146 23.94 25.50 29.06
C ILE A 146 24.45 26.66 29.92
N GLY A 147 25.14 27.61 29.29
CA GLY A 147 25.76 28.76 29.93
C GLY A 147 27.14 28.51 30.55
N LYS A 148 27.57 27.24 30.70
CA LYS A 148 28.94 26.88 31.10
C LYS A 148 29.88 26.91 29.90
N SER A 149 31.16 27.21 30.14
CA SER A 149 32.19 27.05 29.11
C SER A 149 32.51 25.58 28.81
N VAL A 150 33.16 25.34 27.67
CA VAL A 150 33.72 24.01 27.31
C VAL A 150 34.63 23.47 28.43
N SER A 151 35.44 24.32 29.06
CA SER A 151 36.30 23.91 30.18
C SER A 151 35.53 23.66 31.48
N GLU A 152 34.54 24.50 31.81
CA GLU A 152 33.73 24.38 33.03
C GLU A 152 32.82 23.16 33.02
N SER A 153 32.31 22.77 31.85
CA SER A 153 31.49 21.57 31.70
C SER A 153 32.27 20.29 32.00
N LYS A 154 33.61 20.33 31.88
CA LYS A 154 34.48 19.16 31.94
C LYS A 154 33.97 18.05 31.02
N PHE A 155 33.51 18.42 29.82
CA PHE A 155 32.80 17.53 28.91
C PHE A 155 33.62 16.26 28.62
N TRP A 156 34.89 16.44 28.20
CA TRP A 156 35.78 15.32 27.89
C TRP A 156 36.03 14.41 29.10
N GLN A 157 36.20 14.96 30.31
CA GLN A 157 36.43 14.15 31.51
C GLN A 157 35.20 13.31 31.90
N ASN A 158 33.99 13.80 31.62
CA ASN A 158 32.75 13.09 31.95
C ASN A 158 32.31 12.09 30.86
N THR A 159 32.66 12.35 29.60
CA THR A 159 32.13 11.61 28.45
C THR A 159 33.19 10.86 27.64
N GLN A 160 34.48 11.22 27.82
CA GLN A 160 35.62 10.81 26.98
C GLN A 160 35.48 11.22 25.51
N ALA A 161 34.58 12.16 25.22
CA ALA A 161 34.31 12.68 23.89
C ALA A 161 35.03 14.02 23.65
N THR A 162 35.64 14.15 22.48
CA THR A 162 36.27 15.40 22.01
C THR A 162 35.28 16.20 21.19
N ILE A 163 35.05 17.46 21.56
CA ILE A 163 34.23 18.38 20.77
C ILE A 163 35.09 18.94 19.64
N VAL A 164 34.74 18.61 18.40
CA VAL A 164 35.45 19.04 17.19
C VAL A 164 34.87 20.35 16.67
N ALA A 165 33.55 20.51 16.75
CA ALA A 165 32.87 21.73 16.36
C ALA A 165 31.54 21.92 17.11
N ILE A 166 31.01 23.14 17.08
CA ILE A 166 29.67 23.48 17.57
C ILE A 166 28.93 24.18 16.44
N ARG A 167 27.78 23.66 16.05
CA ARG A 167 26.88 24.31 15.10
C ARG A 167 25.84 25.11 15.87
N ARG A 168 25.77 26.41 15.59
CA ARG A 168 24.88 27.37 16.24
C ARG A 168 24.19 28.22 15.18
N LYS A 169 22.85 28.21 15.17
CA LYS A 169 22.03 29.01 14.23
C LYS A 169 22.48 28.88 12.76
N GLY A 170 22.91 27.69 12.36
CA GLY A 170 23.41 27.40 11.01
C GLY A 170 24.91 27.63 10.79
N GLU A 171 25.59 28.38 11.65
CA GLU A 171 27.04 28.60 11.57
C GLU A 171 27.81 27.47 12.26
N LEU A 172 28.96 27.08 11.70
CA LEU A 172 29.82 26.03 12.25
C LEU A 172 31.07 26.64 12.89
N ILE A 173 31.20 26.50 14.20
CA ILE A 173 32.36 26.94 14.98
C ILE A 173 33.30 25.74 15.14
N ILE A 174 34.38 25.72 14.37
CA ILE A 174 35.38 24.64 14.40
C ILE A 174 36.35 24.88 15.55
N SER A 175 36.72 23.80 16.25
CA SER A 175 37.67 23.81 17.37
C SER A 175 37.30 24.84 18.44
N PRO A 176 36.14 24.67 19.11
CA PRO A 176 35.68 25.64 20.10
C PRO A 176 36.71 25.76 21.22
N GLY A 177 37.18 26.98 21.47
CA GLY A 177 38.13 27.25 22.54
C GLY A 177 37.55 26.94 23.92
N PRO A 178 38.40 26.80 24.96
CA PRO A 178 37.97 26.39 26.30
C PRO A 178 36.98 27.35 26.98
N TYR A 179 36.96 28.61 26.55
CA TYR A 179 36.12 29.67 27.11
C TYR A 179 34.76 29.83 26.41
N LEU A 180 34.55 29.15 25.28
CA LEU A 180 33.29 29.22 24.55
C LEU A 180 32.19 28.60 25.41
N LYS A 181 31.04 29.27 25.52
CA LYS A 181 29.89 28.83 26.32
C LYS A 181 28.87 28.11 25.46
N PHE A 182 28.30 27.04 26.00
CA PHE A 182 27.17 26.35 25.38
C PHE A 182 25.92 27.21 25.45
N GLU A 183 25.19 27.29 24.35
CA GLU A 183 23.91 27.98 24.24
C GLU A 183 22.77 26.99 23.97
N LYS A 184 21.54 27.47 24.13
CA LYS A 184 20.36 26.72 23.71
C LYS A 184 20.41 26.52 22.19
N ASP A 185 19.94 25.35 21.75
CA ASP A 185 19.89 24.95 20.33
C ASP A 185 21.28 24.82 19.68
N ASP A 186 22.35 24.66 20.47
CA ASP A 186 23.65 24.24 19.98
C ASP A 186 23.63 22.74 19.60
N ASN A 187 24.22 22.43 18.45
CA ASN A 187 24.52 21.07 18.04
C ASN A 187 26.02 20.81 18.16
N LEU A 188 26.40 19.83 18.97
CA LEU A 188 27.79 19.45 19.19
C LEU A 188 28.23 18.42 18.16
N LEU A 189 29.33 18.68 17.46
CA LEU A 189 30.02 17.69 16.64
C LEU A 189 31.15 17.08 17.47
N VAL A 190 31.00 15.82 17.85
CA VAL A 190 31.91 15.14 18.78
C VAL A 190 32.51 13.87 18.17
N VAL A 191 33.71 13.53 18.62
CA VAL A 191 34.44 12.32 18.22
C VAL A 191 34.88 11.58 19.49
N GLY A 192 34.85 10.25 19.45
CA GLY A 192 35.29 9.40 20.55
C GLY A 192 35.06 7.92 20.25
N GLU A 193 35.42 7.08 21.22
CA GLU A 193 35.41 5.62 21.10
C GLU A 193 33.99 5.01 21.26
N GLU A 194 33.90 3.68 21.38
CA GLU A 194 32.62 2.97 21.53
C GLU A 194 31.79 3.51 22.72
N ASP A 195 30.46 3.43 22.58
CA ASP A 195 29.45 3.89 23.55
C ASP A 195 29.43 5.40 23.87
N ILE A 196 30.08 6.25 23.06
CA ILE A 196 30.12 7.70 23.25
C ILE A 196 28.72 8.34 23.40
N LEU A 197 27.73 7.92 22.60
CA LEU A 197 26.36 8.45 22.65
C LEU A 197 25.72 8.22 24.01
N LYS A 198 25.82 7.00 24.55
CA LYS A 198 25.28 6.65 25.88
C LYS A 198 25.95 7.48 26.97
N LYS A 199 27.28 7.62 26.92
CA LYS A 199 28.03 8.43 27.90
C LYS A 199 27.61 9.90 27.88
N ILE A 200 27.39 10.45 26.68
CA ILE A 200 26.94 11.83 26.50
C ILE A 200 25.50 12.00 26.99
N GLU A 201 24.58 11.12 26.62
CA GLU A 201 23.19 11.16 27.11
C GLU A 201 23.13 11.10 28.64
N MET A 202 23.88 10.19 29.26
CA MET A 202 23.97 10.09 30.72
C MET A 202 24.55 11.35 31.36
N PHE A 203 25.45 12.07 30.68
CA PHE A 203 26.03 13.30 31.18
C PHE A 203 25.09 14.51 31.02
N LEU A 204 24.39 14.61 29.90
CA LEU A 204 23.47 15.73 29.61
C LEU A 204 22.17 15.66 30.41
N ASN A 205 21.75 14.45 30.80
CA ASN A 205 20.53 14.20 31.59
C ASN A 205 20.77 14.17 33.12
N LYS A 206 21.99 14.47 33.57
CA LYS A 206 22.30 14.73 35.00
C LYS A 206 22.00 16.18 35.35
#